data_AF-A0A965QNC3-F1
#
_entry.id   AF-A0A965QNC3-F1
#
_cell.length_a   1.000
_cell.length_b   1.000
_cell.length_c   1.000
_cell.angle_alpha   90.00
_cell.angle_beta   90.00
_cell.angle_gamma   90.00
#
_symmetry.space_group_name_H-M   'P 1'
#
loop_
_entity.id
_entity.type
_entity.pdbx_description
1 polymer ?
#
loop_
_entity_poly.entity_id
_entity_poly.type
_entity_poly.pdbx_seq_one_letter_code
_entity_poly.pdbx_strand_id
1 'polypeptide(L)'
;MDKGKIIARGVPKTLLKQYFEGQYIEIPEEDLLGEAPEGLGFEFHRKNTQVEFHVPEVRAALGVFIQKNINLNRMSVRSASLEDLFLHLTGRGLRE
;
A
#
# COMPACT_ATOMS: atom_id res chain seq x y z
N MET A 1 20.86 -22.77 7.38
CA MET A 1 20.44 -22.31 8.73
C MET A 1 21.03 -20.93 8.90
N ASP A 2 20.46 -19.97 8.17
CA ASP A 2 21.02 -18.62 8.07
C ASP A 2 20.34 -17.72 9.08
N LYS A 3 21.19 -17.19 9.96
CA LYS A 3 20.80 -16.40 11.11
C LYS A 3 20.17 -15.12 10.62
N GLY A 4 18.84 -15.07 10.64
CA GLY A 4 18.03 -13.85 10.59
C GLY A 4 18.53 -12.88 11.65
N LYS A 5 19.47 -12.02 11.27
CA LYS A 5 19.87 -10.86 12.05
C LYS A 5 18.67 -9.94 12.07
N ILE A 6 18.07 -9.81 13.24
CA ILE A 6 17.12 -8.74 13.55
C ILE A 6 17.82 -7.41 13.28
N ILE A 7 17.55 -6.79 12.14
CA ILE A 7 18.10 -5.49 11.72
C ILE A 7 17.18 -4.35 12.16
N ALA A 8 16.70 -4.31 13.41
CA ALA A 8 15.84 -3.20 13.82
C ALA A 8 15.78 -2.97 15.33
N ARG A 9 16.94 -2.79 15.97
CA ARG A 9 17.01 -2.20 17.31
C ARG A 9 17.71 -0.85 17.21
N GLY A 10 16.99 0.18 16.78
CA GLY A 10 17.38 1.57 17.07
C GLY A 10 17.30 2.61 15.96
N VAL A 11 17.34 2.26 14.66
CA VAL A 11 17.46 3.28 13.60
C VAL A 11 16.53 3.16 12.36
N PRO A 12 15.20 2.87 12.45
CA PRO A 12 14.38 2.80 11.22
C PRO A 12 13.58 4.08 10.91
N LYS A 13 13.21 4.91 11.89
CA LYS A 13 12.18 5.95 11.64
C LYS A 13 12.62 7.09 10.70
N THR A 14 13.90 7.47 10.75
CA THR A 14 14.44 8.58 9.95
C THR A 14 14.72 8.18 8.52
N LEU A 15 15.23 6.96 8.29
CA LEU A 15 15.49 6.43 6.95
C LEU A 15 14.17 6.05 6.25
N LEU A 16 13.20 5.51 7.00
CA LEU A 16 11.84 5.30 6.51
C LEU A 16 11.26 6.62 5.98
N LYS A 17 11.28 7.70 6.77
CA LYS A 17 10.72 9.00 6.36
C LYS A 17 11.37 9.65 5.12
N GLN A 18 12.63 9.36 4.83
CA GLN A 18 13.35 9.95 3.71
C GLN A 18 13.19 9.17 2.40
N TYR A 19 12.80 7.90 2.46
CA TYR A 19 12.69 7.02 1.28
C TYR A 19 11.29 6.40 1.11
N PHE A 20 10.42 6.49 2.12
CA PHE A 20 9.02 6.07 2.04
C PHE A 20 8.12 7.27 1.82
N GLU A 21 7.98 7.65 0.56
CA GLU A 21 6.94 8.56 0.12
C GLU A 21 5.75 7.72 -0.33
N GLY A 22 4.71 7.66 0.51
CA GLY A 22 3.44 7.00 0.17
C GLY A 22 2.77 6.26 1.33
N GLN A 23 1.49 5.95 1.13
CA GLN A 23 0.64 5.17 2.02
C GLN A 23 -0.10 4.13 1.20
N TYR A 24 -0.48 3.04 1.85
CA TYR A 24 -1.37 2.06 1.25
C TYR A 24 -2.79 2.26 1.76
N ILE A 25 -3.73 2.29 0.83
CA ILE A 25 -5.16 2.28 1.12
C ILE A 25 -5.71 0.93 0.71
N GLU A 26 -6.30 0.22 1.66
CA GLU A 26 -6.93 -1.08 1.42
C GLU A 26 -8.44 -0.90 1.40
N ILE A 27 -9.08 -1.37 0.33
CA ILE A 27 -10.53 -1.32 0.13
C ILE A 27 -11.01 -2.72 -0.22
N PRO A 28 -12.07 -3.25 0.40
CA PRO A 28 -12.68 -4.50 -0.06
C PRO A 28 -13.06 -4.42 -1.55
N GLU A 29 -12.81 -5.46 -2.33
CA GLU A 29 -13.11 -5.44 -3.76
C GLU A 29 -14.60 -5.24 -4.05
N GLU A 30 -15.46 -5.76 -3.17
CA GLU A 30 -16.91 -5.52 -3.17
C GLU A 30 -17.30 -4.03 -3.03
N ASP A 31 -16.46 -3.24 -2.36
CA ASP A 31 -16.70 -1.83 -2.07
C ASP A 31 -16.25 -0.90 -3.21
N LEU A 32 -15.60 -1.45 -4.25
CA LEU A 32 -15.28 -0.71 -5.48
C LEU A 32 -16.50 -0.48 -6.37
N LEU A 33 -17.64 -1.13 -6.08
CA LEU A 33 -18.93 -0.91 -6.75
C LEU A 33 -18.87 -0.99 -8.29
N GLY A 34 -18.00 -1.85 -8.82
CA GLY A 34 -17.83 -2.06 -10.26
C GLY A 34 -16.82 -1.11 -10.93
N GLU A 35 -16.20 -0.18 -10.20
CA GLU A 35 -15.06 0.57 -10.70
C GLU A 35 -13.82 -0.32 -10.80
N ALA A 36 -13.23 -0.36 -11.99
CA ALA A 36 -11.97 -1.04 -12.21
C ALA A 36 -10.84 -0.28 -11.48
N PRO A 37 -10.04 -0.93 -10.61
CA PRO A 37 -8.87 -0.34 -9.97
C PRO A 37 -7.93 0.37 -10.95
N GLU A 38 -7.80 -0.18 -12.16
CA GLU A 38 -7.01 0.35 -13.28
C GLU A 38 -7.45 1.77 -13.67
N GLY A 39 -8.72 2.12 -13.48
CA GLY A 39 -9.31 3.42 -13.80
C GLY A 39 -9.07 4.50 -12.74
N LEU A 40 -8.43 4.17 -11.62
CA LEU A 40 -8.19 5.10 -10.51
C LEU A 40 -6.84 5.82 -10.58
N GLY A 41 -5.94 5.36 -11.46
CA GLY A 41 -4.65 6.02 -11.71
C GLY A 41 -3.63 5.88 -10.59
N PHE A 42 -3.82 4.90 -9.69
CA PHE A 42 -2.88 4.53 -8.63
C PHE A 42 -2.30 3.16 -8.90
N GLU A 43 -1.06 2.93 -8.45
CA GLU A 43 -0.53 1.57 -8.40
C GLU A 43 -1.38 0.76 -7.42
N PHE A 44 -1.76 -0.46 -7.82
CA PHE A 44 -2.62 -1.29 -7.00
C PHE A 44 -2.22 -2.76 -7.03
N HIS A 45 -2.55 -3.47 -5.95
CA HIS A 45 -2.38 -4.90 -5.81
C HIS A 45 -3.69 -5.52 -5.33
N ARG A 46 -4.20 -6.51 -6.08
CA ARG A 46 -5.34 -7.32 -5.63
C ARG A 46 -4.85 -8.38 -4.64
N LYS A 47 -5.43 -8.42 -3.45
CA LYS A 47 -5.17 -9.38 -2.38
C LYS A 47 -6.48 -10.08 -2.00
N ASN A 48 -6.70 -11.29 -2.52
CA ASN A 48 -7.89 -12.10 -2.22
C ASN A 48 -9.21 -11.32 -2.38
N THR A 49 -9.75 -10.74 -1.30
CA THR A 49 -11.00 -9.98 -1.26
C THR A 49 -10.82 -8.47 -1.08
N GLN A 50 -9.58 -7.99 -1.16
CA GLN A 50 -9.21 -6.59 -1.00
C GLN A 50 -8.36 -6.10 -2.16
N VAL A 51 -8.44 -4.81 -2.43
CA VAL A 51 -7.55 -4.10 -3.34
C VAL A 51 -6.77 -3.08 -2.53
N GLU A 52 -5.46 -3.17 -2.64
CA GLU A 52 -4.51 -2.28 -1.98
C GLU A 52 -3.98 -1.27 -2.99
N PHE A 53 -4.17 0.02 -2.74
CA PHE A 53 -3.68 1.12 -3.56
C PHE A 53 -2.48 1.77 -2.90
N HIS A 54 -1.36 1.85 -3.61
CA HIS A 54 -0.24 2.68 -3.21
C HIS A 54 -0.50 4.11 -3.66
N VAL A 55 -0.57 5.02 -2.69
CA VAL A 55 -0.90 6.42 -2.94
C VAL A 55 0.16 7.33 -2.33
N PRO A 56 0.70 8.32 -3.06
CA PRO A 56 1.67 9.25 -2.51
C PRO A 56 1.03 10.16 -1.44
N GLU A 57 -0.25 10.48 -1.58
CA GLU A 57 -1.00 11.33 -0.66
C GLU A 57 -2.44 10.81 -0.50
N VAL A 58 -2.84 10.57 0.74
CA VAL A 58 -4.13 9.93 1.06
C VAL A 58 -5.29 10.86 0.72
N ARG A 59 -5.23 12.15 1.06
CA ARG A 59 -6.35 13.08 0.81
C ARG A 59 -6.66 13.21 -0.68
N ALA A 60 -5.65 13.27 -1.54
CA ALA A 60 -5.80 13.28 -2.99
C ALA A 60 -6.48 12.00 -3.49
N ALA A 61 -6.03 10.83 -3.00
CA ALA A 61 -6.63 9.55 -3.36
C ALA A 61 -8.08 9.42 -2.89
N LEU A 62 -8.39 9.83 -1.66
CA LEU A 62 -9.77 9.87 -1.16
C LEU A 62 -10.66 10.75 -2.04
N GLY A 63 -10.15 11.89 -2.52
CA GLY A 63 -10.88 12.74 -3.46
C GLY A 63 -11.24 12.02 -4.77
N VAL A 64 -10.35 11.17 -5.29
CA VAL A 64 -10.63 10.32 -6.46
C VAL A 64 -11.69 9.28 -6.12
N PHE A 65 -11.53 8.56 -5.01
CA PHE A 65 -12.46 7.49 -4.63
C PHE A 65 -13.88 7.99 -4.38
N ILE A 66 -14.01 9.15 -3.72
CA ILE A 66 -15.31 9.81 -3.50
C ILE A 66 -15.96 10.19 -4.84
N GLN A 67 -15.21 10.77 -5.77
CA GLN A 67 -15.72 11.11 -7.11
C GLN A 67 -16.17 9.88 -7.90
N LYS A 68 -15.56 8.72 -7.61
CA LYS A 68 -15.90 7.42 -8.21
C LYS A 68 -16.98 6.66 -7.45
N ASN A 69 -17.60 7.26 -6.43
CA ASN A 69 -18.63 6.64 -5.58
C ASN A 69 -18.17 5.34 -4.91
N ILE A 70 -16.87 5.16 -4.67
CA ILE A 70 -16.35 3.98 -3.97
C ILE A 70 -16.79 4.02 -2.50
N ASN A 71 -17.17 2.87 -1.94
CA ASN A 71 -17.55 2.78 -0.53
C ASN A 71 -16.30 2.75 0.36
N LEU A 72 -16.11 3.82 1.16
CA LEU A 72 -14.93 3.97 2.01
C LEU A 72 -15.16 3.52 3.46
N ASN A 73 -16.34 2.99 3.80
CA ASN A 73 -16.69 2.64 5.19
C ASN A 73 -15.82 1.52 5.78
N ARG A 74 -15.29 0.63 4.93
CA ARG A 74 -14.43 -0.50 5.33
C ARG A 74 -12.99 -0.32 4.87
N MET A 75 -12.63 0.90 4.46
CA MET A 75 -11.29 1.24 4.04
C MET A 75 -10.33 1.26 5.23
N SER A 76 -9.11 0.75 5.02
CA SER A 76 -8.00 0.87 5.95
C SER A 76 -6.87 1.70 5.32
N VAL A 77 -6.14 2.45 6.15
CA VAL A 77 -4.94 3.18 5.71
C VAL A 77 -3.77 2.66 6.53
N ARG A 78 -2.71 2.22 5.85
CA ARG A 78 -1.46 1.80 6.49
C ARG A 78 -0.27 2.50 5.88
N SER A 79 0.71 2.79 6.72
CA SER A 79 2.02 3.23 6.22
C SER A 79 2.72 2.08 5.51
N ALA A 80 3.41 2.40 4.43
CA ALA A 80 4.29 1.46 3.74
C ALA A 80 5.40 0.96 4.68
N SER A 81 5.70 -0.34 4.63
CA SER A 81 6.67 -1.00 5.52
C SER A 81 7.98 -1.35 4.79
N LEU A 82 9.04 -1.63 5.55
CA LEU A 82 10.34 -2.09 5.00
C LEU A 82 10.20 -3.26 4.02
N GLU A 83 9.31 -4.21 4.32
CA GLU A 83 9.02 -5.32 3.41
C GLU A 83 8.42 -4.84 2.09
N ASP A 84 7.44 -3.93 2.12
CA ASP A 84 6.78 -3.39 0.91
C ASP A 84 7.79 -2.64 0.01
N LEU A 85 8.71 -1.88 0.61
CA LEU A 85 9.79 -1.22 -0.14
C LEU A 85 10.76 -2.21 -0.75
N PHE A 86 11.14 -3.26 -0.01
CA PHE A 86 12.03 -4.27 -0.54
C PHE A 86 11.42 -4.94 -1.78
N LEU A 87 10.11 -5.23 -1.73
CA LEU A 87 9.35 -5.72 -2.87
C LEU A 87 9.36 -4.74 -4.05
N HIS A 88 9.14 -3.46 -3.79
CA HIS A 88 9.08 -2.42 -4.84
C HIS A 88 10.45 -2.16 -5.49
N LEU A 89 11.52 -2.01 -4.70
CA LEU A 89 12.86 -1.68 -5.20
C LEU A 89 13.53 -2.83 -5.93
N THR A 90 13.32 -4.07 -5.48
CA THR A 90 14.05 -5.22 -6.03
C THR A 90 13.26 -5.95 -7.10
N GLY A 91 11.96 -5.68 -7.24
CA GLY A 91 11.05 -6.45 -8.09
C GLY A 91 11.00 -7.94 -7.73
N ARG A 92 11.58 -8.33 -6.60
CA ARG A 92 11.67 -9.69 -6.11
C ARG A 92 10.93 -9.76 -4.80
N GLY A 93 9.83 -10.51 -4.82
CA GLY A 93 9.29 -11.15 -3.63
C GLY A 93 10.43 -11.60 -2.73
N LEU A 94 10.42 -11.24 -1.43
CA LEU A 94 11.12 -12.02 -0.40
C LEU A 94 10.46 -13.41 -0.38
N ARG A 95 10.80 -14.21 -1.38
CA ARG A 95 10.57 -15.63 -1.50
C ARG A 95 11.94 -16.19 -1.77
N GLU A 96 12.66 -16.44 -0.69
CA GLU A 96 13.39 -17.67 -0.36
C GLU A 96 13.89 -17.61 1.08
#